data_AF-G4VIZ2-F1
#
_entry.id   AF-G4VIZ2-F1
#
_cell.length_a   1.000
_cell.length_b   1.000
_cell.length_c   1.000
_cell.angle_alpha   90.00
_cell.angle_beta   90.00
_cell.angle_gamma   90.00
#
_symmetry.space_group_name_H-M   'P 1'
#
loop_
_entity.id
_entity.type
_entity.pdbx_description
1 polymer ?
#
loop_
_entity_poly.entity_id
_entity_poly.type
_entity_poly.pdbx_seq_one_letter_code
_entity_poly.pdbx_strand_id
1 'polypeptide(L)' 'MKFGHLHYRRGVITYSLSPYEQKAFAGFFKDGFPNLMRRFREKVLIVGTPFVITYMIIEWANEENKRSKRKAAHMLE' A
#
# COMPACT_ATOMS: atom_id res chain seq x y z
N MET A 1 -7.15 -3.94 -31.77
CA MET A 1 -5.75 -3.51 -31.64
C MET A 1 -4.86 -4.68 -32.02
N LYS A 2 -4.04 -4.55 -33.07
CA LYS A 2 -3.11 -5.60 -33.53
C LYS A 2 -1.71 -4.98 -33.60
N PHE A 3 -0.67 -5.75 -33.26
CA PHE A 3 0.71 -5.33 -33.52
C PHE A 3 0.85 -4.96 -35.02
N GLY A 4 1.51 -3.84 -35.31
CA GLY A 4 1.57 -3.23 -36.64
C GLY A 4 0.57 -2.09 -36.88
N HIS A 5 -0.56 -2.03 -36.16
CA HIS A 5 -1.55 -0.93 -36.22
C HIS A 5 -1.61 -0.17 -34.88
N LEU A 6 -0.44 0.04 -34.28
CA LEU A 6 -0.28 0.79 -33.02
C LEU A 6 0.05 2.25 -33.32
N HIS A 7 0.24 3.03 -32.26
CA HIS A 7 0.59 4.45 -32.35
C HIS A 7 1.87 4.68 -33.17
N TYR A 8 1.87 5.72 -34.01
CA TYR A 8 3.03 6.13 -34.78
C TYR A 8 4.17 6.63 -33.88
N ARG A 9 5.37 6.05 -33.99
CA ARG A 9 6.57 6.44 -33.23
C ARG A 9 7.74 6.53 -34.20
N ARG A 10 8.52 7.61 -34.17
CA ARG A 10 9.72 7.80 -35.01
C ARG A 10 10.88 8.29 -34.15
N GLY A 11 12.10 7.81 -34.45
CA GLY A 11 13.34 8.31 -33.84
C GLY A 11 13.68 7.78 -32.43
N VAL A 12 13.12 6.63 -32.02
CA VAL A 12 13.42 6.01 -30.72
C VAL A 12 14.23 4.73 -30.93
N ILE A 13 15.42 4.65 -30.33
CA ILE A 13 16.29 3.46 -30.34
C ILE A 13 16.33 2.90 -28.91
N THR A 14 16.12 1.59 -28.76
CA THR A 14 16.13 0.90 -27.47
C THR A 14 17.13 -0.25 -27.50
N TYR A 15 17.91 -0.42 -26.43
CA TYR A 15 18.88 -1.49 -26.27
C TYR A 15 18.42 -2.48 -25.20
N SER A 16 18.69 -3.76 -25.41
CA SER A 16 18.36 -4.83 -24.47
C SER A 16 19.47 -5.88 -24.47
N LEU A 17 19.74 -6.47 -23.31
CA LEU A 17 20.66 -7.61 -23.16
C LEU A 17 19.89 -8.93 -23.12
N SER A 18 20.53 -10.04 -23.51
CA SER A 18 19.92 -11.36 -23.39
C SER A 18 19.58 -11.68 -21.92
N PRO A 19 18.43 -12.29 -21.60
CA PRO A 19 18.10 -12.68 -20.23
C PRO A 19 19.15 -13.59 -19.58
N TYR A 20 19.86 -14.39 -20.38
CA TYR A 20 20.93 -15.28 -19.91
C TYR A 20 22.25 -14.55 -19.57
N GLU A 21 22.39 -13.29 -19.95
CA GLU A 21 23.56 -12.44 -19.65
C GLU A 21 23.29 -11.47 -18.48
N GLN A 22 22.02 -11.37 -18.03
CA GLN A 22 21.62 -10.49 -16.94
C GLN A 22 21.57 -11.23 -15.61
N LYS A 23 21.81 -10.51 -14.51
CA LYS A 23 21.58 -11.02 -13.15
C LYS A 23 20.11 -10.79 -12.77
N ALA A 24 19.37 -11.86 -12.47
CA ALA A 24 17.94 -11.79 -12.15
C ALA A 24 17.60 -10.87 -10.96
N PHE A 25 18.49 -10.78 -9.95
CA PHE A 25 18.30 -9.94 -8.76
C PHE A 25 19.36 -8.83 -8.65
N ALA A 26 19.79 -8.28 -9.79
CA ALA A 26 20.71 -7.14 -9.81
C ALA A 26 20.17 -6.00 -8.93
N GLY A 27 21.00 -5.49 -8.02
CA GLY A 27 20.66 -4.31 -7.22
C GLY A 27 19.58 -4.52 -6.15
N PHE A 28 19.21 -5.76 -5.80
CA PHE A 28 18.12 -6.03 -4.84
C PHE A 28 18.23 -5.23 -3.53
N PHE A 29 19.39 -5.29 -2.86
CA PHE A 29 19.61 -4.57 -1.60
C PHE A 29 20.03 -3.10 -1.80
N LYS A 30 20.86 -2.82 -2.83
CA LYS A 30 21.42 -1.49 -3.06
C LYS A 30 20.37 -0.50 -3.60
N ASP A 31 19.59 -0.92 -4.58
CA ASP A 31 18.65 -0.05 -5.31
C ASP A 31 17.20 -0.45 -5.01
N GLY A 32 16.93 -1.76 -4.91
CA GLY A 32 15.60 -2.30 -4.67
C GLY A 32 15.03 -1.92 -3.31
N PHE A 33 15.79 -2.11 -2.22
CA PHE A 33 15.32 -1.81 -0.87
C PHE A 33 15.06 -0.30 -0.63
N PRO A 34 15.96 0.64 -0.98
CA PRO A 34 15.64 2.06 -0.88
C PRO A 34 14.44 2.48 -1.73
N ASN A 35 14.29 1.90 -2.93
CA ASN A 35 13.14 2.18 -3.79
C ASN A 35 11.83 1.62 -3.20
N LEU A 36 11.86 0.45 -2.57
CA LEU A 36 10.72 -0.10 -1.84
C LEU A 36 10.32 0.81 -0.68
N MET A 37 11.29 1.27 0.12
CA MET A 37 11.03 2.19 1.23
C MET A 37 10.46 3.53 0.74
N ARG A 38 10.98 4.08 -0.36
CA ARG A 38 10.40 5.29 -1.00
C ARG A 38 8.94 5.06 -1.37
N ARG A 39 8.63 3.96 -2.07
CA ARG A 39 7.27 3.60 -2.49
C ARG A 39 6.33 3.36 -1.30
N PHE A 40 6.83 2.72 -0.24
CA PHE A 40 6.06 2.49 0.99
C PHE A 40 5.68 3.82 1.66
N ARG A 41 6.65 4.73 1.84
CA ARG A 41 6.43 6.05 2.44
C ARG A 41 5.42 6.91 1.67
N GLU A 42 5.42 6.83 0.34
CA GLU A 42 4.46 7.55 -0.51
C GLU A 42 3.01 7.08 -0.33
N LYS A 43 2.80 5.84 0.13
CA LYS A 43 1.46 5.23 0.23
C LYS A 43 0.98 5.01 1.66
N VAL A 44 1.88 4.91 2.63
CA VAL A 44 1.53 4.56 4.01
C VAL A 44 0.55 5.54 4.65
N LEU A 45 0.62 6.84 4.34
CA LEU A 45 -0.35 7.81 4.87
C LEU A 45 -1.70 7.71 4.16
N ILE A 46 -1.70 7.62 2.82
CA ILE A 46 -2.94 7.53 2.03
C ILE A 46 -3.73 6.27 2.39
N VAL A 47 -3.03 5.14 2.50
CA VAL A 47 -3.64 3.83 2.75
C VAL A 47 -3.82 3.59 4.25
N GLY A 48 -2.83 3.93 5.08
CA GLY A 48 -2.82 3.65 6.51
C GLY A 48 -3.79 4.51 7.31
N THR A 49 -4.00 5.77 6.94
CA THR A 49 -4.92 6.67 7.66
C THR A 49 -6.34 6.10 7.82
N PRO A 50 -7.05 5.64 6.76
CA PRO A 50 -8.39 5.07 6.92
C PRO A 50 -8.38 3.78 7.76
N PHE A 51 -7.33 2.96 7.67
CA PHE A 51 -7.21 1.76 8.51
C PHE A 51 -7.06 2.11 10.00
N VAL A 52 -6.20 3.08 10.33
CA VAL A 52 -6.01 3.54 11.71
C VAL A 52 -7.29 4.14 12.26
N ILE A 53 -7.98 5.00 11.49
CA ILE A 53 -9.26 5.59 11.90
C ILE A 53 -10.32 4.51 12.14
N THR A 54 -10.43 3.55 11.20
CA THR A 54 -11.40 2.45 11.32
C THR A 54 -11.13 1.60 12.56
N TYR A 55 -9.86 1.28 12.82
CA TYR A 55 -9.46 0.54 14.02
C TYR A 55 -9.88 1.27 15.30
N MET A 56 -9.61 2.58 15.39
CA MET A 56 -10.01 3.40 16.54
C MET A 56 -11.55 3.43 16.72
N ILE A 57 -12.32 3.52 15.64
CA ILE A 57 -13.79 3.48 15.70
C ILE A 57 -14.29 2.13 16.20
N ILE A 58 -13.71 1.02 15.73
CA ILE A 58 -14.07 -0.34 16.16
C ILE A 58 -13.78 -0.52 17.65
N GLU A 59 -12.61 -0.07 18.11
CA GLU A 59 -12.21 -0.14 19.52
C GLU A 59 -13.17 0.66 20.41
N TRP A 60 -13.47 1.91 20.03
CA TRP A 60 -14.45 2.75 20.72
C TRP A 60 -15.85 2.12 20.74
N ALA A 61 -16.34 1.62 19.61
CA ALA A 61 -17.66 1.01 19.50
C ALA A 61 -17.79 -0.25 20.38
N ASN A 62 -16.72 -1.05 20.46
CA ASN A 62 -16.67 -2.23 21.32
C ASN A 62 -16.71 -1.87 22.81
N GLU A 63 -15.98 -0.83 23.23
CA GLU A 63 -15.98 -0.38 24.62
C GLU A 63 -17.30 0.29 25.02
N GLU A 64 -17.87 1.13 24.15
CA GLU A 64 -19.17 1.76 24.39
C GLU A 64 -20.27 0.70 24.49
N ASN A 65 -20.28 -0.30 23.61
CA ASN A 65 -21.24 -1.42 23.68
C ASN A 65 -21.10 -2.21 25.00
N LYS A 66 -19.90 -2.39 25.53
CA LYS A 66 -19.69 -3.00 26.86
C LYS A 66 -20.23 -2.09 27.97
N ARG A 67 -19.96 -0.78 27.90
CA ARG A 67 -20.43 0.21 28.88
C ARG A 67 -21.95 0.30 28.93
N SER A 68 -22.63 0.38 27.79
CA SER A 68 -24.09 0.51 27.71
C SER A 68 -24.84 -0.72 28.23
N LYS A 69 -24.21 -1.91 28.22
CA LYS A 69 -24.79 -3.14 28.76
C LYS A 69 -24.64 -3.29 30.27
N ARG A 70 -23.79 -2.50 30.92
CA ARG A 70 -23.68 -2.51 32.39
C ARG A 70 -24.92 -1.84 32.99
N LYS A 71 -25.49 -2.45 34.04
CA LYS A 71 -26.54 -1.79 34.83
C LYS A 71 -25.95 -0.49 35.42
N ALA A 72 -26.62 0.63 35.20
CA ALA A 72 -26.19 1.91 35.77
C ALA A 72 -26.41 1.88 37.28
N ALA A 73 -25.33 1.64 38.05
CA ALA A 73 -25.40 1.61 39.51
C ALA A 73 -25.95 2.93 40.09
N HIS A 74 -25.67 4.06 39.43
CA HIS A 74 -26.17 5.39 39.79
C HIS A 74 -27.68 5.58 39.55
N MET A 75 -28.35 4.74 38.77
CA MET A 75 -29.82 4.88 38.55
C MET A 75 -30.64 4.31 39.72
N LEU A 76 -29.99 3.74 40.73
CA LEU A 76 -30.61 3.16 41.92
C LEU A 76 -30.40 4.02 43.19
N GLU A 77 -29.81 5.22 43.05
CA GLU A 77 -29.73 6.28 44.07
C GLU A 77 -30.66 7.44 43.70
#